data_AF-A0A928GFG7-F1
#
_entry.id   AF-A0A928GFG7-F1
#
_cell.length_a   1.000
_cell.length_b   1.000
_cell.length_c   1.000
_cell.angle_alpha   90.00
_cell.angle_beta   90.00
_cell.angle_gamma   90.00
#
_symmetry.space_group_name_H-M   'P 1'
#
loop_
_entity.id
_entity.type
_entity.pdbx_description
1 polymer ?
#
loop_
_entity_poly.entity_id
_entity_poly.type
_entity_poly.pdbx_seq_one_letter_code
_entity_poly.pdbx_strand_id
1 'polypeptide(L)'
;MILEGGLGNRMRVAAAAYAMSRRSGIPFRVLWTKQWGMHCRFDELFKSLATADSPLFTLRDARGPECFLFARPTAKNLHLPRLLQRLRYRHIIYSPQIWYLNRDGFDYEAWFRQGGTLMTAYRDFCPWTSADLRFLFQPNEEVQHLINERTAGFSPHSIGVHIRRTDHQQAIDESPLELFFEAVDKEIQQCEKALSPTGGAGRGATIYLATDDEATKEAMRRRYGQRIITSNARATRESTDGIRDALVEMFALSRTCHIYGSAGSTFSPIAACLGNIPITIVQRDGKGTVDLLCQETS
;
A
#
# COMPACT_ATOMS: atom_id res chain seq x y z
N MET A 1 2.24 3.50 -18.69
CA MET A 1 2.70 2.69 -17.55
C MET A 1 1.56 1.81 -17.06
N ILE A 2 1.85 0.56 -16.72
CA ILE A 2 0.86 -0.42 -16.23
C ILE A 2 1.21 -0.78 -14.79
N LEU A 3 0.25 -0.66 -13.89
CA LEU A 3 0.44 -0.99 -12.48
C LEU A 3 0.24 -2.50 -12.28
N GLU A 4 1.16 -3.15 -11.57
CA GLU A 4 1.11 -4.57 -11.23
C GLU A 4 1.15 -4.81 -9.70
N GLY A 5 0.78 -6.02 -9.28
CA GLY A 5 0.75 -6.42 -7.88
C GLY A 5 -0.55 -6.04 -7.14
N GLY A 6 -0.51 -6.19 -5.81
CA GLY A 6 -1.61 -5.80 -4.92
C GLY A 6 -1.71 -4.29 -4.68
N LEU A 7 -2.68 -3.89 -3.87
CA LEU A 7 -3.05 -2.49 -3.62
C LEU A 7 -1.85 -1.57 -3.31
N GLY A 8 -1.05 -1.88 -2.28
CA GLY A 8 0.11 -1.05 -1.91
C GLY A 8 1.18 -0.94 -2.99
N ASN A 9 1.42 -2.01 -3.76
CA ASN A 9 2.36 -1.99 -4.89
C ASN A 9 1.89 -1.04 -5.99
N ARG A 10 0.60 -1.06 -6.31
CA ARG A 10 0.01 -0.16 -7.32
C ARG A 10 0.09 1.29 -6.87
N MET A 11 -0.20 1.55 -5.60
CA MET A 11 -0.20 2.90 -5.04
C MET A 11 1.20 3.54 -5.08
N ARG A 12 2.24 2.83 -4.61
CA ARG A 12 3.63 3.37 -4.67
C ARG A 12 4.11 3.62 -6.09
N VAL A 13 3.76 2.74 -7.03
CA VAL A 13 4.19 2.86 -8.42
C VAL A 13 3.51 4.05 -9.09
N ALA A 14 2.22 4.26 -8.82
CA ALA A 14 1.50 5.43 -9.31
C ALA A 14 2.07 6.73 -8.72
N ALA A 15 2.41 6.75 -7.43
CA ALA A 15 3.07 7.89 -6.79
C ALA A 15 4.43 8.19 -7.43
N ALA A 16 5.27 7.17 -7.67
CA ALA A 16 6.53 7.31 -8.40
C ALA A 16 6.31 7.87 -9.82
N ALA A 17 5.30 7.37 -10.55
CA ALA A 17 4.96 7.87 -11.88
C ALA A 17 4.50 9.34 -11.87
N TYR A 18 3.72 9.74 -10.87
CA TYR A 18 3.29 11.12 -10.70
C TYR A 18 4.46 12.05 -10.36
N ALA A 19 5.31 11.64 -9.41
CA ALA A 19 6.52 12.37 -9.06
C ALA A 19 7.46 12.55 -10.28
N MET A 20 7.68 11.49 -11.05
CA MET A 20 8.45 11.54 -12.29
C MET A 20 7.83 12.50 -13.31
N SER A 21 6.52 12.44 -13.52
CA SER A 21 5.83 13.33 -14.46
C SER A 21 5.99 14.80 -14.08
N ARG A 22 5.81 15.15 -12.80
CA ARG A 22 5.99 16.53 -12.32
C ARG A 22 7.42 17.02 -12.46
N ARG A 23 8.41 16.19 -12.09
CA ARG A 23 9.83 16.58 -12.10
C ARG A 23 10.37 16.75 -13.52
N SER A 24 10.00 15.85 -14.42
CA SER A 24 10.57 15.79 -15.77
C SER A 24 9.77 16.55 -16.83
N GLY A 25 8.51 16.89 -16.54
CA GLY A 25 7.57 17.44 -17.52
C GLY A 25 7.08 16.41 -18.54
N ILE A 26 7.38 15.12 -18.34
CA ILE A 26 6.99 14.06 -19.27
C ILE A 26 5.51 13.69 -19.02
N PRO A 27 4.68 13.55 -20.07
CA PRO A 27 3.32 13.05 -19.92
C PRO A 27 3.29 11.57 -19.53
N PHE A 28 2.62 11.25 -18.42
CA PHE A 28 2.42 9.88 -17.94
C PHE A 28 0.96 9.45 -18.08
N ARG A 29 0.77 8.35 -18.83
CA ARG A 29 -0.50 7.62 -18.87
C ARG A 29 -0.36 6.35 -18.04
N VAL A 30 -1.01 6.31 -16.89
CA VAL A 30 -0.96 5.21 -15.94
C VAL A 30 -2.28 4.46 -15.97
N LEU A 31 -2.19 3.15 -16.19
CA LEU A 31 -3.36 2.28 -16.26
C LEU A 31 -3.46 1.41 -15.01
N TRP A 32 -4.61 1.50 -14.36
CA TRP A 32 -5.09 0.58 -13.35
C TRP A 32 -5.75 -0.62 -14.04
N THR A 33 -5.34 -1.83 -13.72
CA THR A 33 -5.81 -3.04 -14.40
C THR A 33 -6.38 -4.01 -13.40
N LYS A 34 -7.59 -4.51 -13.65
CA LYS A 34 -8.10 -5.69 -12.95
C LYS A 34 -7.22 -6.89 -13.30
N GLN A 35 -6.56 -7.48 -12.31
CA GLN A 35 -5.67 -8.63 -12.46
C GLN A 35 -5.79 -9.55 -11.25
N TRP A 36 -5.16 -10.73 -11.33
CA TRP A 36 -5.10 -11.65 -10.19
C TRP A 36 -4.53 -10.94 -8.95
N GLY A 37 -5.26 -10.99 -7.84
CA GLY A 37 -4.92 -10.29 -6.60
C GLY A 37 -5.39 -8.83 -6.52
N MET A 38 -6.05 -8.29 -7.56
CA MET A 38 -6.61 -6.94 -7.62
C MET A 38 -7.87 -6.93 -8.51
N HIS A 39 -8.99 -7.43 -7.98
CA HIS A 39 -10.26 -7.57 -8.70
C HIS A 39 -11.18 -6.34 -8.61
N CYS A 40 -10.61 -5.14 -8.45
CA CYS A 40 -11.37 -3.89 -8.27
C CYS A 40 -10.85 -2.77 -9.19
N ARG A 41 -11.76 -1.96 -9.73
CA ARG A 41 -11.43 -0.77 -10.53
C ARG A 41 -10.91 0.34 -9.61
N PHE A 42 -10.26 1.33 -10.22
CA PHE A 42 -9.82 2.52 -9.51
C PHE A 42 -11.01 3.35 -9.01
N ASP A 43 -12.01 3.58 -9.85
CA ASP A 43 -13.18 4.42 -9.52
C ASP A 43 -14.15 3.80 -8.49
N GLU A 44 -14.10 2.48 -8.33
CA GLU A 44 -14.78 1.75 -7.24
C GLU A 44 -14.17 2.06 -5.86
N LEU A 45 -12.97 2.63 -5.80
CA LEU A 45 -12.21 2.86 -4.57
C LEU A 45 -11.90 4.35 -4.31
N PHE A 46 -11.53 5.08 -5.35
CA PHE A 46 -10.95 6.41 -5.26
C PHE A 46 -11.72 7.41 -6.11
N LYS A 47 -11.61 8.68 -5.76
CA LYS A 47 -12.07 9.78 -6.60
C LYS A 47 -11.24 9.85 -7.87
N SER A 48 -11.88 10.18 -8.99
CA SER A 48 -11.17 10.43 -10.24
C SER A 48 -10.28 11.67 -10.11
N LEU A 49 -9.05 11.59 -10.60
CA LEU A 49 -8.16 12.74 -10.65
C LEU A 49 -8.63 13.72 -11.72
N ALA A 50 -8.91 14.97 -11.35
CA ALA A 50 -9.31 15.96 -12.33
C ALA A 50 -8.12 16.35 -13.21
N THR A 51 -8.33 16.41 -14.53
CA THR A 51 -7.29 16.75 -15.51
C THR A 51 -6.69 18.14 -15.26
N ALA A 52 -7.46 19.06 -14.68
CA ALA A 52 -6.99 20.40 -14.34
C ALA A 52 -5.89 20.40 -13.27
N ASP A 53 -5.95 19.46 -12.32
CA ASP A 53 -5.01 19.39 -11.19
C ASP A 53 -3.68 18.76 -11.60
N SER A 54 -3.65 18.04 -12.73
CA SER A 54 -2.43 17.40 -13.23
C SER A 54 -2.50 17.10 -14.74
N PRO A 55 -2.24 18.10 -15.62
CA PRO A 55 -2.46 17.97 -17.06
C PRO A 55 -1.53 16.95 -17.74
N LEU A 56 -0.37 16.67 -17.13
CA LEU A 56 0.62 15.73 -17.66
C LEU A 56 0.46 14.31 -17.12
N PHE A 57 -0.45 14.07 -16.17
CA PHE A 57 -0.60 12.76 -15.54
C PHE A 57 -2.04 12.30 -15.60
N THR A 58 -2.22 11.06 -16.04
CA THR A 58 -3.53 10.40 -16.03
C THR A 58 -3.42 9.06 -15.34
N LEU A 59 -4.33 8.81 -14.39
CA LEU A 59 -4.52 7.52 -13.75
C LEU A 59 -5.98 7.10 -13.97
N ARG A 60 -6.17 5.99 -14.67
CA ARG A 60 -7.51 5.46 -14.97
C ARG A 60 -7.50 3.95 -15.12
N ASP A 61 -8.69 3.35 -15.06
CA ASP A 61 -8.86 1.97 -15.45
C ASP A 61 -8.54 1.72 -16.93
N ALA A 62 -7.91 0.58 -17.20
CA ALA A 62 -7.84 0.00 -18.54
C ALA A 62 -9.25 -0.43 -18.98
N ARG A 63 -9.59 -0.18 -20.26
CA ARG A 63 -10.93 -0.46 -20.79
C ARG A 63 -10.86 -1.24 -22.11
N GLY A 64 -11.86 -2.10 -22.33
CA GLY A 64 -12.04 -2.79 -23.60
C GLY A 64 -10.78 -3.53 -24.09
N PRO A 65 -10.29 -3.28 -25.32
CA PRO A 65 -9.11 -3.95 -25.86
C PRO A 65 -7.82 -3.71 -25.06
N GLU A 66 -7.73 -2.62 -24.29
CA GLU A 66 -6.56 -2.33 -23.43
C GLU A 66 -6.38 -3.41 -22.36
N CYS A 67 -7.48 -4.00 -21.87
CA CYS A 67 -7.42 -5.07 -20.87
C CYS A 67 -6.66 -6.29 -21.42
N PHE A 68 -6.82 -6.61 -22.72
CA PHE A 68 -6.08 -7.69 -23.36
C PHE A 68 -4.64 -7.27 -23.69
N LEU A 69 -4.46 -6.10 -24.29
CA LEU A 69 -3.14 -5.59 -24.68
C LEU A 69 -2.17 -5.49 -23.50
N PHE A 70 -2.67 -5.08 -22.33
CA PHE A 70 -1.88 -4.88 -21.12
C PHE A 70 -2.05 -6.02 -20.10
N ALA A 71 -2.69 -7.12 -20.49
CA ALA A 71 -2.68 -8.32 -19.68
C ALA A 71 -1.25 -8.84 -19.52
N ARG A 72 -0.96 -9.44 -18.36
CA ARG A 72 0.32 -10.10 -18.13
C ARG A 72 0.53 -11.19 -19.18
N PRO A 73 1.66 -11.20 -19.92
CA PRO A 73 1.94 -12.28 -20.86
C PRO A 73 2.17 -13.59 -20.11
N THR A 74 1.37 -14.61 -20.41
CA THR A 74 1.45 -15.93 -19.77
C THR A 74 1.24 -17.03 -20.80
N ALA A 75 1.56 -18.28 -20.45
CA ALA A 75 1.26 -19.41 -21.30
C ALA A 75 -0.24 -19.51 -21.64
N LYS A 76 -1.13 -19.09 -20.71
CA LYS A 76 -2.59 -19.12 -20.88
C LYS A 76 -3.10 -18.21 -22.01
N ASN A 77 -2.40 -17.13 -22.32
CA ASN A 77 -2.74 -16.23 -23.43
C ASN A 77 -1.75 -16.33 -24.60
N LEU A 78 -1.03 -17.46 -24.68
CA LEU A 78 -0.02 -17.73 -25.71
C LEU A 78 1.04 -16.62 -25.83
N HIS A 79 1.26 -15.86 -24.75
CA HIS A 79 2.08 -14.65 -24.73
C HIS A 79 1.71 -13.59 -25.79
N LEU A 80 0.50 -13.65 -26.37
CA LEU A 80 0.04 -12.74 -27.42
C LEU A 80 0.07 -11.25 -27.01
N PRO A 81 -0.27 -10.87 -25.74
CA PRO A 81 -0.11 -9.49 -25.30
C PRO A 81 1.34 -8.97 -25.46
N ARG A 82 2.35 -9.82 -25.24
CA ARG A 82 3.76 -9.43 -25.41
C ARG A 82 4.09 -9.07 -26.85
N LEU A 83 3.55 -9.83 -27.81
CA LEU A 83 3.74 -9.55 -29.23
C LEU A 83 3.09 -8.21 -29.60
N LEU A 84 1.84 -7.99 -29.21
CA LEU A 84 1.13 -6.74 -29.49
C LEU A 84 1.80 -5.52 -28.83
N GLN A 85 2.30 -5.68 -27.59
CA GLN A 85 3.07 -4.65 -26.90
C GLN A 85 4.35 -4.30 -27.68
N ARG A 86 5.10 -5.30 -28.16
CA ARG A 86 6.32 -5.09 -28.95
C ARG A 86 6.07 -4.47 -30.32
N LEU A 87 4.90 -4.72 -30.92
CA LEU A 87 4.50 -4.06 -32.16
C LEU A 87 4.11 -2.59 -31.93
N ARG A 88 3.57 -2.25 -30.75
CA ARG A 88 3.07 -0.91 -30.43
C ARG A 88 4.09 0.01 -29.77
N TYR A 89 5.03 -0.56 -29.01
CA TYR A 89 5.99 0.19 -28.19
C TYR A 89 7.42 -0.16 -28.57
N ARG A 90 8.23 0.88 -28.78
CA ARG A 90 9.63 0.77 -29.20
C ARG A 90 10.55 0.33 -28.05
N HIS A 91 10.25 0.82 -26.85
CA HIS A 91 11.04 0.55 -25.65
C HIS A 91 10.14 -0.03 -24.56
N ILE A 92 10.50 -1.17 -23.99
CA ILE A 92 9.69 -1.85 -22.98
C ILE A 92 10.54 -2.29 -21.79
N ILE A 93 10.08 -1.92 -20.59
CA ILE A 93 10.59 -2.41 -19.31
C ILE A 93 9.48 -3.20 -18.61
N TYR A 94 9.74 -4.45 -18.26
CA TYR A 94 8.84 -5.27 -17.45
C TYR A 94 9.28 -5.29 -15.99
N SER A 95 8.33 -5.48 -15.09
CA SER A 95 8.55 -5.43 -13.64
C SER A 95 9.76 -6.20 -13.10
N PRO A 96 10.11 -7.42 -13.57
CA PRO A 96 11.29 -8.15 -13.08
C PRO A 96 12.62 -7.43 -13.33
N GLN A 97 12.69 -6.55 -14.33
CA GLN A 97 13.91 -5.82 -14.68
C GLN A 97 14.19 -4.65 -13.73
N ILE A 98 13.15 -4.09 -13.09
CA ILE A 98 13.24 -2.87 -12.27
C ILE A 98 14.23 -3.04 -11.12
N TRP A 99 14.33 -4.23 -10.51
CA TRP A 99 15.30 -4.46 -9.44
C TRP A 99 16.74 -4.25 -9.91
N TYR A 100 17.11 -4.83 -11.05
CA TYR A 100 18.45 -4.71 -11.62
C TYR A 100 18.72 -3.27 -12.07
N LEU A 101 17.74 -2.64 -12.71
CA LEU A 101 17.83 -1.27 -13.19
C LEU A 101 18.03 -0.27 -12.03
N ASN A 102 17.27 -0.41 -10.94
CA ASN A 102 17.44 0.44 -9.75
C ASN A 102 18.85 0.25 -9.14
N ARG A 103 19.30 -1.00 -9.01
CA ARG A 103 20.63 -1.32 -8.47
C ARG A 103 21.75 -0.70 -9.31
N ASP A 104 21.59 -0.72 -10.62
CA ASP A 104 22.59 -0.25 -11.58
C ASP A 104 22.46 1.26 -11.87
N GLY A 105 21.60 1.99 -11.14
CA GLY A 105 21.45 3.45 -11.27
C GLY A 105 20.82 3.90 -12.60
N PHE A 106 19.90 3.11 -13.14
CA PHE A 106 19.30 3.36 -14.46
C PHE A 106 18.59 4.72 -14.53
N ASP A 107 18.89 5.48 -15.60
CA ASP A 107 18.24 6.76 -15.88
C ASP A 107 16.86 6.56 -16.51
N TYR A 108 15.85 6.38 -15.66
CA TYR A 108 14.45 6.29 -16.07
C TYR A 108 13.98 7.55 -16.80
N GLU A 109 14.47 8.74 -16.42
CA GLU A 109 14.01 9.98 -17.01
C GLU A 109 14.45 10.08 -18.48
N ALA A 110 15.73 9.86 -18.75
CA ALA A 110 16.26 9.80 -20.12
C ALA A 110 15.57 8.69 -20.94
N TRP A 111 15.25 7.54 -20.33
CA TRP A 111 14.52 6.48 -21.01
C TRP A 111 13.11 6.89 -21.41
N PHE A 112 12.36 7.53 -20.50
CA PHE A 112 11.01 8.02 -20.80
C PHE A 112 11.00 9.14 -21.85
N ARG A 113 12.01 10.02 -21.86
CA ARG A 113 12.12 11.13 -22.84
C ARG A 113 12.22 10.65 -24.29
N GLN A 114 12.67 9.43 -24.54
CA GLN A 114 12.77 8.86 -25.89
C GLN A 114 11.41 8.62 -26.56
N GLY A 115 10.33 8.53 -25.77
CA GLY A 115 8.98 8.28 -26.27
C GLY A 115 8.78 6.83 -26.76
N GLY A 116 7.52 6.48 -27.07
CA GLY A 116 7.19 5.11 -27.49
C GLY A 116 7.46 4.04 -26.42
N THR A 117 7.46 4.44 -25.15
CA THR A 117 7.85 3.61 -24.00
C THR A 117 6.65 2.94 -23.31
N LEU A 118 6.80 1.68 -22.92
CA LEU A 118 5.88 0.95 -22.05
C LEU A 118 6.63 0.40 -20.84
N MET A 119 6.18 0.74 -19.64
CA MET A 119 6.69 0.15 -18.40
C MET A 119 5.58 -0.56 -17.65
N THR A 120 5.83 -1.80 -17.21
CA THR A 120 5.03 -2.46 -16.18
C THR A 120 5.83 -2.50 -14.88
N ALA A 121 5.19 -2.24 -13.74
CA ALA A 121 5.89 -2.18 -12.45
C ALA A 121 4.99 -2.57 -11.28
N TYR A 122 5.57 -3.31 -10.33
CA TYR A 122 5.02 -3.51 -8.97
C TYR A 122 5.89 -2.84 -7.88
N ARG A 123 7.01 -2.22 -8.27
CA ARG A 123 7.98 -1.54 -7.40
C ARG A 123 8.24 -0.14 -7.92
N ASP A 124 8.42 0.78 -7.00
CA ASP A 124 8.93 2.12 -7.24
C ASP A 124 10.27 2.11 -8.01
N PHE A 125 10.39 3.06 -8.92
CA PHE A 125 11.53 3.23 -9.83
C PHE A 125 12.16 4.62 -9.72
N CYS A 126 11.54 5.49 -8.90
CA CYS A 126 12.09 6.77 -8.51
C CYS A 126 11.48 7.20 -7.17
N PRO A 127 12.12 8.13 -6.43
CA PRO A 127 11.59 8.65 -5.18
C PRO A 127 10.26 9.38 -5.36
N TRP A 128 9.40 9.30 -4.34
CA TRP A 128 8.11 9.97 -4.24
C TRP A 128 7.83 10.34 -2.78
N THR A 129 6.89 11.25 -2.55
CA THR A 129 6.58 11.79 -1.22
C THR A 129 5.22 11.31 -0.71
N SER A 130 5.01 11.39 0.60
CA SER A 130 3.69 11.17 1.22
C SER A 130 2.62 12.11 0.64
N ALA A 131 2.98 13.33 0.26
CA ALA A 131 2.08 14.28 -0.39
C ALA A 131 1.61 13.78 -1.78
N ASP A 132 2.50 13.17 -2.56
CA ASP A 132 2.15 12.58 -3.87
C ASP A 132 1.11 11.47 -3.71
N LEU A 133 1.32 10.60 -2.72
CA LEU A 133 0.42 9.51 -2.41
C LEU A 133 -0.96 10.03 -1.98
N ARG A 134 -1.02 10.99 -1.05
CA ARG A 134 -2.28 11.58 -0.55
C ARG A 134 -3.03 12.35 -1.63
N PHE A 135 -2.31 13.01 -2.54
CA PHE A 135 -2.92 13.71 -3.67
C PHE A 135 -3.64 12.74 -4.61
N LEU A 136 -2.99 11.64 -4.97
CA LEU A 136 -3.53 10.65 -5.91
C LEU A 136 -4.65 9.78 -5.33
N PHE A 137 -4.55 9.43 -4.05
CA PHE A 137 -5.38 8.39 -3.45
C PHE A 137 -6.36 8.96 -2.43
N GLN A 138 -7.34 9.70 -2.95
CA GLN A 138 -8.47 10.17 -2.16
C GLN A 138 -9.60 9.14 -2.23
N PRO A 139 -10.03 8.56 -1.10
CA PRO A 139 -11.18 7.65 -1.08
C PRO A 139 -12.43 8.29 -1.68
N ASN A 140 -13.22 7.51 -2.41
CA ASN A 140 -14.56 7.94 -2.81
C ASN A 140 -15.49 8.01 -1.57
N GLU A 141 -16.71 8.52 -1.74
CA GLU A 141 -17.64 8.74 -0.62
C GLU A 141 -18.00 7.47 0.14
N GLU A 142 -18.25 6.37 -0.58
CA GLU A 142 -18.56 5.06 0.01
C GLU A 142 -17.40 4.56 0.88
N VAL A 143 -16.18 4.53 0.33
CA VAL A 143 -14.99 4.10 1.08
C VAL A 143 -14.74 5.05 2.25
N GLN A 144 -14.92 6.36 2.07
CA GLN A 144 -14.72 7.33 3.12
C GLN A 144 -15.68 7.12 4.30
N HIS A 145 -16.93 6.75 4.03
CA HIS A 145 -17.91 6.39 5.06
C HIS A 145 -17.45 5.15 5.86
N LEU A 146 -17.05 4.09 5.16
CA LEU A 146 -16.56 2.85 5.79
C LEU A 146 -15.31 3.09 6.64
N ILE A 147 -14.39 3.95 6.20
CA ILE A 147 -13.22 4.35 6.99
C ILE A 147 -13.68 5.04 8.28
N ASN A 148 -14.64 5.97 8.19
CA ASN A 148 -15.14 6.69 9.36
C ASN A 148 -15.78 5.75 10.38
N GLU A 149 -16.59 4.79 9.93
CA GLU A 149 -17.17 3.75 10.80
C GLU A 149 -16.09 2.89 11.45
N ARG A 150 -15.09 2.43 10.66
CA ARG A 150 -14.00 1.59 11.15
C ARG A 150 -13.18 2.28 12.23
N THR A 151 -13.01 3.59 12.14
CA THR A 151 -12.20 4.39 13.08
C THR A 151 -13.02 5.09 14.16
N ALA A 152 -14.34 4.96 14.20
CA ALA A 152 -15.19 5.65 15.17
C ALA A 152 -14.84 5.31 16.64
N GLY A 153 -14.33 4.10 16.87
CA GLY A 153 -13.94 3.62 18.19
C GLY A 153 -12.53 4.04 18.65
N PHE A 154 -11.77 4.75 17.83
CA PHE A 154 -10.38 5.09 18.10
C PHE A 154 -10.26 6.05 19.29
N SER A 155 -9.24 5.82 20.12
CA SER A 155 -8.78 6.78 21.13
C SER A 155 -7.67 7.67 20.57
N PRO A 156 -7.31 8.79 21.25
CA PRO A 156 -6.14 9.60 20.87
C PRO A 156 -4.83 8.81 20.80
N HIS A 157 -4.73 7.69 21.52
CA HIS A 157 -3.59 6.78 21.50
C HIS A 157 -3.99 5.43 20.90
N SER A 158 -4.52 5.48 19.67
CA SER A 158 -4.78 4.28 18.87
C SER A 158 -3.52 3.88 18.13
N ILE A 159 -2.97 2.69 18.38
CA ILE A 159 -1.87 2.14 17.58
C ILE A 159 -2.38 1.20 16.49
N GLY A 160 -1.70 1.19 15.36
CA GLY A 160 -1.94 0.28 14.25
C GLY A 160 -1.03 -0.94 14.33
N VAL A 161 -1.58 -2.12 14.12
CA VAL A 161 -0.82 -3.37 14.08
C VAL A 161 -1.18 -4.09 12.78
N HIS A 162 -0.21 -4.22 11.88
CA HIS A 162 -0.37 -4.89 10.60
C HIS A 162 0.47 -6.17 10.56
N ILE A 163 -0.22 -7.31 10.59
CA ILE A 163 0.40 -8.63 10.62
C ILE A 163 0.10 -9.35 9.31
N ARG A 164 1.14 -9.62 8.52
CA ARG A 164 1.04 -10.36 7.25
C ARG A 164 1.43 -11.82 7.49
N ARG A 165 0.58 -12.74 7.07
CA ARG A 165 0.79 -14.20 7.15
C ARG A 165 0.55 -14.83 5.78
N THR A 166 -0.40 -15.76 5.69
CA THR A 166 -0.82 -16.55 4.52
C THR A 166 0.30 -16.85 3.51
N ASP A 167 0.30 -16.21 2.35
CA ASP A 167 1.21 -16.44 1.23
C ASP A 167 2.60 -15.79 1.39
N HIS A 168 2.88 -15.13 2.52
CA HIS A 168 4.05 -14.27 2.68
C HIS A 168 5.10 -14.87 3.61
N GLN A 169 5.84 -15.87 3.11
CA GLN A 169 6.86 -16.62 3.87
C GLN A 169 7.85 -15.72 4.63
N GLN A 170 8.38 -14.67 3.98
CA GLN A 170 9.30 -13.74 4.63
C GLN A 170 8.69 -13.10 5.90
N ALA A 171 7.41 -12.72 5.85
CA ALA A 171 6.77 -12.07 7.00
C ALA A 171 6.49 -13.08 8.13
N ILE A 172 6.22 -14.34 7.76
CA ILE A 172 6.05 -15.43 8.72
C ILE A 172 7.37 -15.71 9.43
N ASP A 173 8.47 -15.77 8.69
CA ASP A 173 9.79 -16.11 9.24
C ASP A 173 10.39 -14.96 10.07
N GLU A 174 10.31 -13.74 9.54
CA GLU A 174 11.01 -12.58 10.09
C GLU A 174 10.17 -11.84 11.14
N SER A 175 8.84 -11.88 11.05
CA SER A 175 7.92 -11.13 11.93
C SER A 175 6.97 -12.06 12.71
N PRO A 176 7.49 -12.94 13.59
CA PRO A 176 6.65 -13.84 14.40
C PRO A 176 5.70 -13.05 15.33
N LEU A 177 4.59 -13.68 15.72
CA LEU A 177 3.50 -13.02 16.46
C LEU A 177 3.95 -12.53 17.84
N GLU A 178 4.88 -13.24 18.46
CA GLU A 178 5.44 -12.96 19.78
C GLU A 178 6.08 -11.57 19.83
N LEU A 179 6.79 -11.16 18.77
CA LEU A 179 7.40 -9.82 18.71
C LEU A 179 6.35 -8.71 18.63
N PHE A 180 5.21 -8.97 18.00
CA PHE A 180 4.10 -8.01 18.01
C PHE A 180 3.48 -7.90 19.40
N PHE A 181 3.37 -9.01 20.14
CA PHE A 181 2.90 -8.95 21.53
C PHE A 181 3.83 -8.11 22.39
N GLU A 182 5.15 -8.32 22.29
CA GLU A 182 6.13 -7.52 23.03
C GLU A 182 6.06 -6.02 22.69
N ALA A 183 5.92 -5.68 21.41
CA ALA A 183 5.81 -4.29 20.97
C ALA A 183 4.54 -3.61 21.49
N VAL A 184 3.39 -4.28 21.35
CA VAL A 184 2.09 -3.76 21.81
C VAL A 184 2.05 -3.64 23.33
N ASP A 185 2.58 -4.62 24.06
CA ASP A 185 2.62 -4.58 25.52
C ASP A 185 3.47 -3.41 26.03
N LYS A 186 4.62 -3.14 25.40
CA LYS A 186 5.48 -1.98 25.72
C LYS A 186 4.73 -0.67 25.48
N GLU A 187 4.02 -0.53 24.36
CA GLU A 187 3.24 0.66 24.05
C GLU A 187 2.13 0.91 25.08
N ILE A 188 1.36 -0.14 25.43
CA ILE A 188 0.30 -0.04 26.43
C ILE A 188 0.87 0.43 27.77
N GLN A 189 1.98 -0.17 28.22
CA GLN A 189 2.63 0.23 29.48
C GLN A 189 3.10 1.68 29.46
N GLN A 190 3.63 2.17 28.33
CA GLN A 190 4.05 3.56 28.18
C GLN A 190 2.86 4.51 28.20
N CYS A 191 1.79 4.18 27.48
CA CYS A 191 0.54 4.94 27.47
C CYS A 191 -0.06 5.04 28.89
N GLU A 192 -0.15 3.93 29.61
CA GLU A 192 -0.70 3.88 30.98
C GLU A 192 0.16 4.68 31.97
N LYS A 193 1.49 4.62 31.85
CA LYS A 193 2.40 5.47 32.64
C LYS A 193 2.22 6.95 32.34
N ALA A 194 1.94 7.34 31.10
CA ALA A 194 1.70 8.73 30.72
C ALA A 194 0.33 9.25 31.22
N LEU A 195 -0.67 8.37 31.37
CA LEU A 195 -2.01 8.70 31.86
C LEU A 195 -2.11 8.72 33.39
N SER A 196 -1.27 7.96 34.10
CA SER A 196 -1.28 7.83 35.56
C SER A 196 -1.07 9.14 36.37
N PRO A 197 -0.28 10.14 35.91
CA PRO A 197 -0.05 11.38 36.67
C PRO A 197 -1.20 12.40 36.60
N THR A 198 -2.13 12.27 35.64
CA THR A 198 -3.09 13.35 35.31
C THR A 198 -4.47 13.19 35.95
N GLY A 199 -4.73 12.16 36.75
CA GLY A 199 -5.98 12.01 37.54
C GLY A 199 -7.28 11.97 36.72
N GLY A 200 -7.20 12.00 35.39
CA GLY A 200 -8.34 11.97 34.48
C GLY A 200 -8.67 10.55 34.05
N ALA A 201 -9.96 10.28 33.85
CA ALA A 201 -10.50 9.04 33.27
C ALA A 201 -10.14 8.89 31.77
N GLY A 202 -8.87 9.02 31.42
CA GLY A 202 -8.37 8.85 30.07
C GLY A 202 -8.58 7.42 29.60
N ARG A 203 -9.20 7.25 28.43
CA ARG A 203 -9.35 5.95 27.79
C ARG A 203 -7.96 5.46 27.38
N GLY A 204 -7.53 4.31 27.91
CA GLY A 204 -6.23 3.73 27.59
C GLY A 204 -6.08 3.35 26.10
N ALA A 205 -4.87 2.97 25.71
CA ALA A 205 -4.53 2.63 24.33
C ALA A 205 -5.53 1.65 23.68
N THR A 206 -5.94 1.99 22.45
CA THR A 206 -6.72 1.11 21.56
C THR A 206 -5.81 0.57 20.45
N ILE A 207 -6.10 -0.62 19.94
CA ILE A 207 -5.25 -1.31 18.97
C ILE A 207 -6.11 -1.60 17.74
N TYR A 208 -5.75 -1.02 16.60
CA TYR A 208 -6.33 -1.40 15.33
C TYR A 208 -5.49 -2.51 14.69
N LEU A 209 -6.06 -3.71 14.56
CA LEU A 209 -5.43 -4.86 13.92
C LEU A 209 -5.89 -5.00 12.48
N ALA A 210 -4.94 -5.05 11.55
CA ALA A 210 -5.14 -5.49 10.17
C ALA A 210 -4.31 -6.77 9.93
N THR A 211 -4.97 -7.86 9.57
CA THR A 211 -4.32 -9.15 9.31
C THR A 211 -5.14 -9.99 8.35
N ASP A 212 -4.45 -10.78 7.55
CA ASP A 212 -5.05 -11.73 6.63
C ASP A 212 -5.23 -13.14 7.22
N ASP A 213 -4.99 -13.29 8.52
CA ASP A 213 -5.03 -14.56 9.24
C ASP A 213 -5.98 -14.54 10.44
N GLU A 214 -6.99 -15.43 10.40
CA GLU A 214 -8.03 -15.50 11.43
C GLU A 214 -7.49 -16.01 12.78
N ALA A 215 -6.51 -16.93 12.78
CA ALA A 215 -5.88 -17.40 14.00
C ALA A 215 -5.14 -16.26 14.74
N THR A 216 -4.49 -15.38 13.98
CA THR A 216 -3.89 -14.14 14.51
C THR A 216 -4.93 -13.21 15.11
N LYS A 217 -6.11 -13.03 14.46
CA LYS A 217 -7.21 -12.23 15.03
C LYS A 217 -7.66 -12.79 16.37
N GLU A 218 -7.86 -14.11 16.46
CA GLU A 218 -8.25 -14.78 17.69
C GLU A 218 -7.20 -14.63 18.79
N ALA A 219 -5.92 -14.82 18.47
CA ALA A 219 -4.83 -14.68 19.43
C ALA A 219 -4.73 -13.25 19.99
N MET A 220 -4.83 -12.24 19.12
CA MET A 220 -4.81 -10.82 19.51
C MET A 220 -6.04 -10.46 20.37
N ARG A 221 -7.24 -10.92 19.99
CA ARG A 221 -8.47 -10.73 20.78
C ARG A 221 -8.36 -11.39 22.15
N ARG A 222 -7.81 -12.60 22.23
CA ARG A 222 -7.62 -13.32 23.50
C ARG A 222 -6.69 -12.57 24.44
N ARG A 223 -5.62 -11.94 23.93
CA ARG A 223 -4.64 -11.22 24.73
C ARG A 223 -5.13 -9.83 25.17
N TYR A 224 -5.75 -9.06 24.27
CA TYR A 224 -6.02 -7.64 24.47
C TYR A 224 -7.50 -7.29 24.66
N GLY A 225 -8.40 -8.26 24.49
CA GLY A 225 -9.83 -8.12 24.75
C GLY A 225 -10.46 -6.93 24.01
N GLN A 226 -11.15 -6.08 24.76
CA GLN A 226 -11.91 -4.94 24.22
C GLN A 226 -11.04 -3.81 23.65
N ARG A 227 -9.70 -3.88 23.79
CA ARG A 227 -8.80 -2.89 23.17
C ARG A 227 -8.64 -3.11 21.67
N ILE A 228 -8.96 -4.30 21.15
CA ILE A 228 -8.79 -4.66 19.74
C ILE A 228 -9.97 -4.20 18.90
N ILE A 229 -9.67 -3.44 17.85
CA ILE A 229 -10.56 -3.10 16.75
C ILE A 229 -9.99 -3.76 15.49
N THR A 230 -10.77 -4.53 14.76
CA THR A 230 -10.33 -5.27 13.56
C THR A 230 -11.51 -5.49 12.61
N SER A 231 -11.25 -5.73 11.32
CA SER A 231 -12.32 -6.20 10.42
C SER A 231 -12.83 -7.59 10.84
N ASN A 232 -14.15 -7.77 10.82
CA ASN A 232 -14.80 -9.07 10.97
C ASN A 232 -14.84 -9.85 9.65
N ALA A 233 -14.60 -9.18 8.51
CA ALA A 233 -14.56 -9.86 7.22
C ALA A 233 -13.25 -10.65 7.08
N ARG A 234 -13.33 -11.77 6.36
CA ARG A 234 -12.14 -12.51 5.96
C ARG A 234 -11.42 -11.75 4.85
N ALA A 235 -10.12 -11.57 4.98
CA ALA A 235 -9.32 -10.94 3.94
C ALA A 235 -9.38 -11.76 2.65
N THR A 236 -9.78 -11.14 1.55
CA THR A 236 -9.81 -11.76 0.22
C THR A 236 -9.38 -10.76 -0.84
N ARG A 237 -8.67 -11.27 -1.86
CA ARG A 237 -8.22 -10.50 -3.02
C ARG A 237 -9.04 -10.77 -4.28
N GLU A 238 -10.11 -11.57 -4.14
CA GLU A 238 -10.88 -12.13 -5.26
C GLU A 238 -12.13 -11.33 -5.61
N SER A 239 -12.57 -10.42 -4.73
CA SER A 239 -13.76 -9.60 -4.92
C SER A 239 -13.48 -8.11 -4.78
N THR A 240 -14.33 -7.28 -5.39
CA THR A 240 -14.36 -5.83 -5.16
C THR A 240 -14.47 -5.53 -3.66
N ASP A 241 -15.38 -6.21 -2.95
CA ASP A 241 -15.62 -5.96 -1.52
C ASP A 241 -14.41 -6.29 -0.65
N GLY A 242 -13.69 -7.39 -0.93
CA GLY A 242 -12.48 -7.74 -0.18
C GLY A 242 -11.35 -6.73 -0.40
N ILE A 243 -11.21 -6.21 -1.62
CA ILE A 243 -10.26 -5.14 -1.90
C ILE A 243 -10.69 -3.81 -1.26
N ARG A 244 -11.99 -3.51 -1.25
CA ARG A 244 -12.54 -2.32 -0.58
C ARG A 244 -12.27 -2.39 0.93
N ASP A 245 -12.54 -3.53 1.57
CA ASP A 245 -12.25 -3.73 2.99
C ASP A 245 -10.73 -3.59 3.26
N ALA A 246 -9.87 -4.18 2.42
CA ALA A 246 -8.43 -4.00 2.54
C ALA A 246 -8.00 -2.51 2.42
N LEU A 247 -8.64 -1.73 1.54
CA LEU A 247 -8.39 -0.29 1.48
C LEU A 247 -8.85 0.43 2.76
N VAL A 248 -10.02 0.07 3.28
CA VAL A 248 -10.53 0.59 4.56
C VAL A 248 -9.57 0.26 5.70
N GLU A 249 -9.03 -0.97 5.77
CA GLU A 249 -8.02 -1.33 6.77
C GLU A 249 -6.73 -0.51 6.62
N MET A 250 -6.27 -0.27 5.39
CA MET A 250 -5.10 0.57 5.13
C MET A 250 -5.29 2.01 5.64
N PHE A 251 -6.45 2.60 5.40
CA PHE A 251 -6.78 3.94 5.89
C PHE A 251 -7.10 3.99 7.38
N ALA A 252 -7.60 2.90 7.96
CA ALA A 252 -7.76 2.79 9.40
C ALA A 252 -6.39 2.74 10.09
N LEU A 253 -5.43 1.98 9.56
CA LEU A 253 -4.04 2.03 10.02
C LEU A 253 -3.46 3.44 9.90
N SER A 254 -3.72 4.16 8.79
CA SER A 254 -3.17 5.50 8.58
C SER A 254 -3.73 6.57 9.54
N ARG A 255 -4.80 6.26 10.28
CA ARG A 255 -5.41 7.12 11.31
C ARG A 255 -4.94 6.80 12.74
N THR A 256 -3.97 5.90 12.88
CA THR A 256 -3.36 5.57 14.18
C THR A 256 -2.22 6.53 14.49
N CYS A 257 -1.73 6.58 15.74
CA CYS A 257 -0.58 7.41 16.10
C CYS A 257 0.77 6.77 15.72
N HIS A 258 0.82 5.44 15.59
CA HIS A 258 2.02 4.68 15.23
C HIS A 258 1.60 3.34 14.64
N ILE A 259 2.31 2.85 13.61
CA ILE A 259 2.08 1.52 13.02
C ILE A 259 3.21 0.55 13.39
N TYR A 260 2.85 -0.64 13.84
CA TYR A 260 3.72 -1.81 13.95
C TYR A 260 3.42 -2.76 12.79
N GLY A 261 4.35 -2.90 11.84
CA GLY A 261 4.13 -3.62 10.58
C GLY A 261 5.03 -4.83 10.39
N SER A 262 4.57 -5.84 9.66
CA SER A 262 5.40 -6.99 9.25
C SER A 262 6.45 -6.64 8.19
N ALA A 263 7.59 -7.32 8.24
CA ALA A 263 8.67 -7.21 7.26
C ALA A 263 8.23 -7.64 5.85
N GLY A 264 8.81 -7.00 4.84
CA GLY A 264 8.54 -7.28 3.42
C GLY A 264 7.17 -6.83 2.90
N SER A 265 6.24 -6.42 3.76
CA SER A 265 4.94 -5.92 3.33
C SER A 265 5.01 -4.47 2.85
N THR A 266 4.39 -4.18 1.71
CA THR A 266 4.16 -2.80 1.26
C THR A 266 2.91 -2.17 1.86
N PHE A 267 2.06 -2.94 2.56
CA PHE A 267 0.77 -2.46 3.02
C PHE A 267 0.89 -1.45 4.16
N SER A 268 1.60 -1.81 5.24
CA SER A 268 1.82 -0.91 6.38
C SER A 268 2.66 0.32 6.06
N PRO A 269 3.76 0.26 5.26
CA PRO A 269 4.47 1.46 4.87
C PRO A 269 3.62 2.44 4.06
N ILE A 270 2.75 1.95 3.18
CA ILE A 270 1.84 2.82 2.42
C ILE A 270 0.81 3.46 3.34
N ALA A 271 0.25 2.70 4.30
CA ALA A 271 -0.61 3.27 5.34
C ALA A 271 0.09 4.37 6.15
N ALA A 272 1.36 4.15 6.53
CA ALA A 272 2.15 5.14 7.25
C ALA A 272 2.35 6.43 6.44
N CYS A 273 2.71 6.32 5.15
CA CYS A 273 2.84 7.51 4.27
C CYS A 273 1.49 8.21 4.03
N LEU A 274 0.37 7.48 3.93
CA LEU A 274 -0.97 8.08 3.84
C LEU A 274 -1.31 8.91 5.08
N GLY A 275 -0.97 8.41 6.26
CA GLY A 275 -1.22 9.08 7.54
C GLY A 275 -0.20 10.16 7.89
N ASN A 276 0.96 10.11 7.24
CA ASN A 276 2.17 10.79 7.68
C ASN A 276 2.53 10.48 9.14
N ILE A 277 2.48 9.19 9.48
CA ILE A 277 2.67 8.70 10.85
C ILE A 277 3.88 7.76 10.92
N PRO A 278 4.52 7.65 12.09
CA PRO A 278 5.65 6.75 12.27
C PRO A 278 5.25 5.27 12.09
N ILE A 279 6.22 4.47 11.66
CA ILE A 279 6.09 3.02 11.52
C ILE A 279 7.34 2.32 12.04
N THR A 280 7.13 1.24 12.79
CA THR A 280 8.16 0.28 13.18
C THR A 280 7.91 -1.03 12.44
N ILE A 281 8.91 -1.49 11.68
CA ILE A 281 8.88 -2.84 11.13
C ILE A 281 9.30 -3.82 12.21
N VAL A 282 8.36 -4.65 12.65
CA VAL A 282 8.57 -5.67 13.68
C VAL A 282 9.22 -6.87 13.02
N GLN A 283 10.48 -7.15 13.35
CA GLN A 283 11.23 -8.27 12.82
C GLN A 283 12.29 -8.75 13.82
N ARG A 284 12.79 -9.99 13.67
CA ARG A 284 13.88 -10.51 14.49
C ARG A 284 15.14 -9.62 14.38
N ASP A 285 15.82 -9.38 15.49
CA ASP A 285 17.02 -8.55 15.56
C ASP A 285 18.14 -9.03 14.59
N GLY A 286 18.89 -8.08 14.03
CA GLY A 286 20.05 -8.35 13.16
C GLY A 286 19.85 -8.08 11.67
N LYS A 287 18.67 -7.59 11.25
CA LYS A 287 18.43 -7.09 9.89
C LYS A 287 17.82 -5.69 9.99
N GLY A 288 18.51 -4.72 9.37
CA GLY A 288 18.34 -3.29 9.62
C GLY A 288 16.92 -2.75 9.42
N THR A 289 16.70 -1.59 10.03
CA THR A 289 15.63 -0.65 9.75
C THR A 289 15.45 -0.54 8.24
N VAL A 290 14.28 -0.92 7.72
CA VAL A 290 13.98 -0.72 6.30
C VAL A 290 13.92 0.78 6.08
N ASP A 291 14.76 1.30 5.19
CA ASP A 291 14.66 2.69 4.73
C ASP A 291 13.20 2.98 4.40
N LEU A 292 12.62 3.95 5.13
CA LEU A 292 11.25 4.37 4.94
C LEU A 292 11.05 4.71 3.46
N LEU A 293 10.03 4.09 2.84
CA LEU A 293 9.64 4.28 1.45
C LEU A 293 9.31 5.74 1.08
N CYS A 294 9.25 6.62 2.07
CA CYS A 294 9.02 8.06 1.96
C CYS A 294 10.17 8.80 2.66
N GLN A 295 11.24 9.13 1.93
CA GLN A 295 12.22 10.11 2.40
C GLN A 295 11.60 11.49 2.20
N GLU A 296 11.03 12.08 3.26
CA GLU A 296 10.81 13.54 3.27
C GLU A 296 12.19 14.19 3.45
N THR A 297 12.78 14.66 2.36
CA THR A 297 13.85 15.67 2.46
C THR A 297 13.20 16.94 2.99
N SER A 298 13.52 17.28 4.24
CA SER A 298 13.26 18.61 4.80
C SER A 298 13.92 19.71 3.98
#